data_AF-A0A554KZH5-F1
#
_entry.id   AF-A0A554KZH5-F1
#
_cell.length_a   1.000
_cell.length_b   1.000
_cell.length_c   1.000
_cell.angle_alpha   90.00
_cell.angle_beta   90.00
_cell.angle_gamma   90.00
#
_symmetry.space_group_name_H-M   'P 1'
#
loop_
_entity.id
_entity.type
_entity.pdbx_description
1 polymer ?
#
loop_
_entity_poly.entity_id
_entity_poly.type
_entity_poly.pdbx_seq_one_letter_code
_entity_poly.pdbx_strand_id
1 'polypeptide(L)' 'MLFTTLRSKGSRDGTIINDDKRTIDWVPIGTIKLRPRNFTFKDAEFLLASQDLFARKFNEAVDGKILSILESNLS' A
#
# COMPACT_ATOMS: atom_id res chain seq x y z
N MET A 1 -14.44 2.84 -5.67
CA MET A 1 -15.36 3.24 -6.77
C MET A 1 -16.29 4.38 -6.41
N LEU A 2 -16.91 4.41 -5.21
CA LEU A 2 -17.81 5.51 -4.83
C LEU A 2 -17.11 6.89 -4.85
N PHE A 3 -15.92 7.01 -4.26
CA PHE A 3 -15.19 8.26 -4.18
C PHE A 3 -14.62 8.76 -5.53
N THR A 4 -14.20 7.85 -6.42
CA THR A 4 -13.70 8.21 -7.75
C THR A 4 -14.81 8.75 -8.63
N THR A 5 -15.99 8.12 -8.59
CA THR A 5 -17.16 8.55 -9.38
C THR A 5 -17.72 9.89 -8.90
N LEU A 6 -17.72 10.15 -7.58
CA LEU A 6 -18.18 11.43 -7.02
C LEU A 6 -17.20 12.58 -7.29
N ARG A 7 -15.88 12.34 -7.25
CA ARG A 7 -14.88 13.38 -7.58
C ARG A 7 -14.86 13.75 -9.06
N SER A 8 -15.05 12.78 -9.96
CA SER A 8 -15.12 13.05 -11.40
C SER A 8 -16.37 13.83 -11.84
N LYS A 9 -17.44 13.83 -11.02
CA LYS A 9 -18.74 14.44 -11.36
C LYS A 9 -19.00 15.78 -10.68
N GLY A 10 -18.11 16.27 -9.82
CA GLY A 10 -18.27 17.53 -9.09
C GLY A 10 -17.24 18.58 -9.49
N SER A 11 -17.66 19.85 -9.58
CA SER A 11 -16.75 20.99 -9.72
C SER A 11 -15.95 21.18 -8.43
N ARG A 12 -14.69 20.72 -8.42
CA ARG A 12 -13.70 21.04 -7.39
C ARG A 12 -12.35 21.30 -8.07
N ASP A 13 -11.61 22.29 -7.56
CA ASP A 13 -10.38 22.84 -8.14
C ASP A 13 -9.13 21.94 -8.02
N GLY A 14 -9.31 20.61 -8.07
CA GLY A 14 -8.21 19.65 -7.92
C GLY A 14 -8.19 18.62 -9.05
N THR A 15 -7.06 18.53 -9.76
CA THR A 15 -6.83 17.53 -10.81
C THR A 15 -6.88 16.12 -10.21
N ILE A 16 -7.57 15.21 -10.90
CA ILE A 16 -7.60 13.79 -10.53
C ILE A 16 -6.28 13.17 -11.02
N ILE A 17 -5.47 12.69 -10.09
CA ILE A 17 -4.29 11.87 -10.36
C ILE A 17 -4.69 10.43 -10.10
N ASN A 18 -4.49 9.54 -11.07
CA ASN A 18 -4.78 8.11 -10.94
C ASN A 18 -3.62 7.38 -10.25
N ASP A 19 -3.35 7.80 -9.02
CA ASP A 19 -2.32 7.25 -8.15
C ASP A 19 -2.85 7.33 -6.73
N ASP A 20 -3.03 6.17 -6.08
CA ASP A 20 -3.56 6.08 -4.73
C ASP A 20 -2.46 6.19 -3.66
N LYS A 21 -1.20 6.39 -4.07
CA LYS A 21 -0.01 6.57 -3.23
C LYS A 21 0.20 5.44 -2.24
N ARG A 22 -0.18 4.21 -2.63
CA ARG A 22 -0.16 3.02 -1.77
C ARG A 22 0.55 1.86 -2.45
N THR A 23 1.61 1.39 -1.80
CA THR A 23 2.25 0.12 -2.20
C THR A 23 1.40 -1.05 -1.72
N ILE A 24 0.89 -1.84 -2.66
CA ILE A 24 0.13 -3.08 -2.38
C ILE A 24 0.69 -4.21 -3.20
N ASP A 25 1.20 -5.24 -2.54
CA ASP A 25 1.65 -6.47 -3.20
C ASP A 25 0.48 -7.47 -3.30
N TRP A 26 0.04 -7.75 -4.53
CA TRP A 26 -1.09 -8.63 -4.83
C TRP A 26 -0.60 -10.01 -5.22
N VAL A 27 -0.93 -11.01 -4.40
CA VAL A 27 -0.58 -12.41 -4.68
C VAL A 27 -1.82 -13.24 -5.05
N PRO A 28 -1.69 -14.19 -5.99
CA PRO A 28 -2.75 -15.15 -6.27
C PRO A 28 -3.07 -16.02 -5.06
N ILE A 29 -4.37 -16.15 -4.76
CA ILE A 29 -4.89 -17.14 -3.82
C ILE A 29 -5.91 -18.00 -4.56
N GLY A 30 -5.55 -19.26 -4.77
CA GLY A 30 -6.30 -20.18 -5.62
C GLY A 30 -6.30 -19.73 -7.08
N THR A 31 -7.32 -20.11 -7.83
CA THR A 31 -7.36 -19.95 -9.29
C THR A 31 -7.90 -18.59 -9.78
N ILE A 32 -8.60 -17.82 -8.95
CA ILE A 32 -9.40 -16.66 -9.46
C ILE A 32 -9.19 -15.36 -8.65
N LYS A 33 -8.72 -15.42 -7.40
CA LYS A 33 -8.73 -14.24 -6.50
C LYS A 33 -7.33 -13.80 -6.10
N LEU A 34 -6.99 -12.54 -6.40
CA LEU A 34 -5.82 -11.87 -5.83
C LEU A 34 -6.14 -11.38 -4.41
N ARG A 35 -5.17 -11.46 -3.50
CA ARG A 35 -5.25 -10.84 -2.18
C ARG A 35 -3.95 -10.10 -1.85
N PRO A 36 -4.02 -9.03 -1.05
CA PRO A 36 -2.82 -8.36 -0.59
C PRO A 36 -2.02 -9.29 0.33
N ARG A 37 -0.74 -9.49 0.02
CA ARG A 37 0.21 -10.22 0.86
C ARG A 37 0.59 -9.37 2.09
N ASN A 38 0.98 -10.04 3.18
CA ASN A 38 1.68 -9.36 4.26
C ASN A 38 3.15 -9.14 3.89
N PHE A 39 3.63 -7.91 3.99
CA PHE A 39 5.05 -7.61 3.92
C PHE A 39 5.79 -8.12 5.16
N THR A 40 7.06 -8.46 4.96
CA THR A 40 7.97 -9.03 5.95
C THR A 40 9.28 -8.25 5.95
N PHE A 41 10.19 -8.54 6.89
CA PHE A 41 11.51 -7.90 6.95
C PHE A 41 12.30 -8.02 5.64
N LYS A 42 12.03 -9.07 4.83
CA LYS A 42 12.66 -9.29 3.52
C LYS A 42 12.26 -8.26 2.48
N ASP A 43 11.10 -7.62 2.68
CA ASP A 43 10.55 -6.61 1.77
C ASP A 43 11.02 -5.19 2.14
N ALA A 44 11.89 -5.04 3.15
CA ALA A 44 12.30 -3.74 3.67
C ALA A 44 12.98 -2.85 2.61
N GLU A 45 13.94 -3.38 1.86
CA GLU A 45 14.63 -2.60 0.82
C GLU A 45 13.65 -2.08 -0.24
N PHE A 46 12.70 -2.92 -0.64
CA PHE A 46 11.65 -2.55 -1.59
C PHE A 46 10.75 -1.44 -1.03
N LEU A 47 10.33 -1.56 0.24
CA LEU A 47 9.44 -0.58 0.88
C LEU A 47 10.12 0.77 1.12
N LEU A 48 11.39 0.76 1.51
CA LEU A 48 12.17 1.99 1.74
C LEU A 48 12.51 2.73 0.44
N ALA A 49 12.60 2.01 -0.68
CA ALA A 49 12.82 2.61 -2.01
C ALA A 49 11.52 3.12 -2.66
N SER A 50 10.35 2.82 -2.10
CA SER A 50 9.07 3.21 -2.67
C SER A 50 8.83 4.72 -2.60
N GLN A 51 8.23 5.28 -3.64
CA GLN A 51 7.76 6.68 -3.65
C GLN A 51 6.33 6.83 -3.11
N ASP A 52 5.68 5.73 -2.78
CA ASP A 52 4.36 5.74 -2.16
C ASP A 52 4.44 6.20 -0.71
N LEU A 53 3.40 6.92 -0.26
CA LEU A 53 3.34 7.46 1.09
C LEU A 53 2.95 6.40 2.12
N PHE A 54 2.33 5.31 1.68
CA PHE A 54 1.82 4.25 2.54
C PHE A 54 2.01 2.88 1.88
N ALA A 55 2.07 1.82 2.67
CA ALA A 55 2.09 0.45 2.17
C ALA A 55 1.08 -0.44 2.94
N ARG A 56 0.61 -1.52 2.31
CA ARG A 56 -0.20 -2.58 2.97
C ARG A 56 -0.02 -3.93 2.27
N LYS A 57 -0.14 -5.06 2.97
CA LYS A 57 -0.61 -5.24 4.36
C LYS A 57 0.53 -5.59 5.31
N PHE A 58 0.38 -5.23 6.58
CA PHE A 58 1.26 -5.67 7.67
C PHE A 58 0.46 -6.50 8.66
N ASN A 59 1.10 -7.49 9.27
CA ASN A 59 0.53 -8.27 10.36
C ASN A 59 1.65 -8.65 11.33
N GLU A 60 1.58 -8.12 12.55
CA GLU A 60 2.59 -8.33 13.59
C GLU A 60 2.77 -9.81 13.96
N ALA A 61 1.68 -10.60 13.91
CA ALA A 61 1.74 -12.04 14.16
C ALA A 61 2.45 -12.82 13.03
N VAL A 62 2.57 -12.23 11.83
CA VAL A 62 3.35 -12.81 10.72
C VAL A 62 4.79 -12.35 10.80
N ASP A 63 4.99 -11.04 10.95
CA ASP A 63 6.31 -10.44 11.13
C ASP A 63 6.19 -9.02 11.70
N GLY A 64 6.54 -8.84 12.97
CA GLY A 64 6.62 -7.52 13.60
C GLY A 64 7.91 -6.76 13.30
N LYS A 65 8.99 -7.44 12.85
CA LYS A 65 10.30 -6.81 12.63
C LYS A 65 10.25 -5.76 11.53
N ILE A 66 9.41 -5.97 10.52
CA ILE A 66 9.23 -5.00 9.44
C ILE A 66 8.70 -3.66 9.97
N LEU A 67 7.84 -3.66 10.99
CA LEU A 67 7.31 -2.43 11.57
C LEU A 67 8.45 -1.66 12.25
N SER A 68 9.29 -2.33 13.03
CA SER A 68 10.44 -1.70 13.68
C SER A 68 11.45 -1.12 12.68
N ILE A 69 11.69 -1.81 11.56
CA ILE A 69 12.58 -1.31 10.49
C ILE A 69 12.00 -0.03 9.87
N LEU A 70 10.72 -0.02 9.54
CA LEU A 70 10.06 1.15 8.94
C LEU A 70 10.05 2.33 9.92
N GLU A 71 9.72 2.10 11.19
CA GLU A 71 9.72 3.13 12.23
C GLU A 71 11.11 3.75 12.43
N SER A 72 12.17 2.95 12.41
CA SER A 72 13.55 3.43 12.56
C SER A 72 14.02 4.29 11.38
N ASN A 73 13.38 4.20 10.22
CA ASN A 73 13.71 5.01 9.04
C ASN A 73 12.90 6.32 8.97
N LEU A 74 11.95 6.53 9.89
CA LEU A 74 11.12 7.74 9.95
C LEU A 74 11.60 8.77 10.98
N SER A 75 12.67 8.46 11.73
CA SER A 75 13.24 9.32 12.78
C SER A 75 14.19 10.39 12.25
#